data_AF-A0A7X2D9Y7-F1
#
_entry.id   AF-A0A7X2D9Y7-F1
#
_cell.length_a   1.000
_cell.length_b   1.000
_cell.length_c   1.000
_cell.angle_alpha   90.00
_cell.angle_beta   90.00
_cell.angle_gamma   90.00
#
_symmetry.space_group_name_H-M   'P 1'
#
loop_
_entity.id
_entity.type
_entity.pdbx_description
1 polymer ?
#
loop_
_entity_poly.entity_id
_entity_poly.type
_entity_poly.pdbx_seq_one_letter_code
_entity_poly.pdbx_strand_id
1 'polypeptide(L)'
;LAVADPNEVWIFEIMPVGSLWNPKTGKPGAIWCAQRVPDDHVSVCPNESRIGEIDLNKPDYFMASPNVISYAVEKGYYDPKSGEPFNWKKAYSPTEGSANSTHGWHSRLWRFFDLVASSKKFSPDVPNMDFPFSVKPDKKLSVEDVMRLTRDKYEGTHFDLSGTLQGGPFSNPNYLTRPYKFDGKTWDTKRFISDNRAEYVTVTQSRGWLPHPIGGIVWLAWGAQDTSCFMPLYGAGITGIPKSFEIGDHFVFDRKSARWAFDYVGFHTQVAYSLAIEDVKKAREKWEKPALKNTAAIDKAALDLYKQDPDLAREFLTTYCLNNAERVIEAWWELGDQLLVKYNHLFIYNQETRERKTIQYPDWWLRIIIEHQKLEPRSETGHN
;
A
#
# COMPACT_ATOMS: atom_id res chain seq x y z
N LEU A 1 7.82 4.88 -11.12
CA LEU A 1 6.53 4.49 -11.75
C LEU A 1 6.66 3.05 -12.22
N ALA A 2 5.60 2.25 -12.15
CA ALA A 2 5.55 0.93 -12.79
C ALA A 2 4.66 1.01 -14.03
N VAL A 3 5.14 0.51 -15.16
CA VAL A 3 4.42 0.46 -16.43
C VAL A 3 4.33 -1.00 -16.83
N ALA A 4 3.13 -1.50 -17.09
CA ALA A 4 2.91 -2.92 -17.36
C ALA A 4 1.89 -3.11 -18.48
N ASP A 5 2.15 -4.12 -19.30
CA ASP A 5 1.22 -4.65 -20.28
C ASP A 5 1.11 -6.18 -20.10
N PRO A 6 0.40 -6.93 -20.97
CA PRO A 6 0.29 -8.38 -20.82
C PRO A 6 1.60 -9.18 -20.93
N ASN A 7 2.67 -8.58 -21.43
CA ASN A 7 3.93 -9.25 -21.74
C ASN A 7 5.07 -8.81 -20.82
N GLU A 8 5.09 -7.54 -20.42
CA GLU A 8 6.25 -6.95 -19.75
C GLU A 8 5.86 -5.98 -18.62
N VAL A 9 6.79 -5.82 -17.67
CA VAL A 9 6.71 -4.82 -16.61
C VAL A 9 8.02 -4.04 -16.56
N TRP A 10 7.91 -2.72 -16.50
CA TRP A 10 9.02 -1.79 -16.45
C TRP A 10 8.90 -0.89 -15.23
N ILE A 11 10.01 -0.67 -14.53
CA ILE A 11 10.13 0.43 -13.57
C ILE A 11 10.71 1.62 -14.32
N PHE A 12 10.00 2.74 -14.31
CA PHE A 12 10.40 4.00 -14.94
C PHE A 12 10.62 5.07 -13.86
N GLU A 13 11.77 5.73 -13.92
CA GLU A 13 12.18 6.81 -13.01
C GLU A 13 12.57 8.06 -13.79
N ILE A 14 12.21 9.23 -13.26
CA ILE A 14 12.40 10.52 -13.92
C ILE A 14 12.86 11.55 -12.89
N MET A 15 13.84 12.38 -13.26
CA MET A 15 14.38 13.45 -12.42
C MET A 15 14.44 14.78 -13.20
N PRO A 16 14.16 15.92 -12.55
CA PRO A 16 14.26 17.24 -13.18
C PRO A 16 15.72 17.66 -13.39
N VAL A 17 16.02 18.43 -14.44
CA VAL A 17 17.39 18.93 -14.74
C VAL A 17 17.75 20.26 -14.06
N GLY A 18 17.12 20.55 -12.91
CA GLY A 18 17.38 21.73 -12.08
C GLY A 18 16.43 22.92 -12.32
N SER A 19 16.42 23.84 -11.35
CA SER A 19 15.45 24.95 -11.27
C SER A 19 15.61 26.07 -12.30
N LEU A 20 16.76 26.14 -12.99
CA LEU A 20 17.03 27.14 -14.03
C LEU A 20 16.58 26.69 -15.43
N TRP A 21 16.12 25.44 -15.57
CA TRP A 21 15.62 24.95 -16.84
C TRP A 21 14.31 25.62 -17.22
N ASN A 22 14.15 25.93 -18.51
CA ASN A 22 12.88 26.31 -19.11
C ASN A 22 12.83 25.85 -20.57
N PRO A 23 11.64 25.78 -21.19
CA PRO A 23 11.50 25.30 -22.57
C PRO A 23 12.34 26.08 -23.61
N LYS A 24 12.65 27.36 -23.37
CA LYS A 24 13.46 28.19 -24.29
C LYS A 24 14.93 27.80 -24.30
N THR A 25 15.39 27.00 -23.34
CA THR A 25 16.79 26.52 -23.30
C THR A 25 17.12 25.53 -24.42
N GLY A 26 16.12 24.93 -25.07
CA GLY A 26 16.31 23.93 -26.13
C GLY A 26 16.93 22.61 -25.66
N LYS A 27 17.15 22.44 -24.35
CA LYS A 27 17.67 21.20 -23.75
C LYS A 27 16.53 20.37 -23.15
N PRO A 28 16.66 19.04 -23.06
CA PRO A 28 15.69 18.20 -22.34
C PRO A 28 15.49 18.68 -20.90
N GLY A 29 14.23 18.81 -20.46
CA GLY A 29 13.87 19.29 -19.11
C GLY A 29 13.86 18.23 -18.02
N ALA A 30 14.06 16.98 -18.41
CA ALA A 30 14.15 15.86 -17.51
C ALA A 30 15.19 14.87 -18.03
N ILE A 31 15.75 14.12 -17.10
CA ILE A 31 16.46 12.86 -17.35
C ILE A 31 15.57 11.73 -16.89
N TRP A 32 15.57 10.61 -17.60
CA TRP A 32 14.78 9.45 -17.21
C TRP A 32 15.52 8.16 -17.54
N CYS A 33 15.20 7.11 -16.80
CA CYS A 33 15.58 5.75 -17.13
C CYS A 33 14.45 4.78 -16.83
N ALA A 34 14.48 3.62 -17.49
CA ALA A 34 13.58 2.52 -17.25
C ALA A 34 14.37 1.22 -17.25
N GLN A 35 13.97 0.31 -16.36
CA GLN A 35 14.51 -1.05 -16.30
C GLN A 35 13.36 -2.07 -16.33
N ARG A 36 13.46 -3.05 -17.23
CA ARG A 36 12.52 -4.16 -17.31
C ARG A 36 12.69 -5.08 -16.10
N VAL A 37 11.58 -5.47 -15.48
CA VAL A 37 11.56 -6.54 -14.48
C VAL A 37 11.60 -7.89 -15.21
N PRO A 38 12.54 -8.80 -14.89
CA PRO A 38 12.55 -10.13 -15.48
C PRO A 38 11.23 -10.88 -15.27
N ASP A 39 10.83 -11.70 -16.24
CA ASP A 39 9.51 -12.34 -16.28
C ASP A 39 9.21 -13.25 -15.06
N ASP A 40 10.24 -13.79 -14.39
CA ASP A 40 10.11 -14.61 -13.19
C ASP A 40 10.50 -13.89 -11.88
N HIS A 41 10.63 -12.56 -11.93
CA HIS A 41 11.02 -11.71 -10.80
C HIS A 41 9.88 -10.79 -10.34
N VAL A 42 10.03 -10.27 -9.12
CA VAL A 42 9.23 -9.18 -8.57
C VAL A 42 10.13 -8.03 -8.14
N SER A 43 9.62 -6.80 -8.21
CA SER A 43 10.30 -5.58 -7.78
C SER A 43 9.33 -4.70 -6.99
N VAL A 44 9.87 -3.82 -6.17
CA VAL A 44 9.11 -2.79 -5.45
C VAL A 44 9.81 -1.45 -5.60
N CYS A 45 9.02 -0.42 -5.87
CA CYS A 45 9.47 0.96 -5.82
C CYS A 45 8.81 1.65 -4.62
N PRO A 46 9.49 1.72 -3.46
CA PRO A 46 9.06 2.61 -2.38
C PRO A 46 9.31 4.08 -2.78
N ASN A 47 9.37 5.00 -1.83
CA ASN A 47 9.69 6.41 -2.11
C ASN A 47 11.20 6.66 -2.27
N GLU A 48 11.91 5.73 -2.91
CA GLU A 48 13.36 5.75 -3.13
C GLU A 48 13.67 5.14 -4.50
N SER A 49 14.71 5.64 -5.17
CA SER A 49 15.17 5.13 -6.47
C SER A 49 15.70 3.70 -6.38
N ARG A 50 15.41 2.89 -7.41
CA ARG A 50 15.72 1.46 -7.47
C ARG A 50 16.69 1.08 -8.58
N ILE A 51 16.59 1.77 -9.72
CA ILE A 51 17.39 1.44 -10.91
C ILE A 51 18.88 1.70 -10.60
N GLY A 52 19.68 0.65 -10.72
CA GLY A 52 21.10 0.65 -10.38
C GLY A 52 21.97 0.98 -11.59
N GLU A 53 22.96 0.12 -11.84
CA GLU A 53 23.75 0.17 -13.07
C GLU A 53 22.87 -0.08 -14.28
N ILE A 54 23.07 0.72 -15.33
CA ILE A 54 22.33 0.60 -16.59
C ILE A 54 23.29 0.29 -17.74
N ASP A 55 22.84 -0.58 -18.64
CA ASP A 55 23.59 -0.96 -19.85
C ASP A 55 22.73 -0.64 -21.08
N LEU A 56 22.98 0.52 -21.69
CA LEU A 56 22.21 1.01 -22.84
C LEU A 56 22.45 0.19 -24.13
N ASN A 57 23.38 -0.76 -24.13
CA ASN A 57 23.53 -1.73 -25.22
C ASN A 57 22.53 -2.90 -25.10
N LYS A 58 21.73 -2.94 -24.03
CA LYS A 58 20.69 -3.95 -23.78
C LYS A 58 19.30 -3.29 -23.79
N PRO A 59 18.79 -2.90 -24.96
CA PRO A 59 17.53 -2.15 -25.08
C PRO A 59 16.31 -2.92 -24.59
N ASP A 60 16.36 -4.26 -24.59
CA ASP A 60 15.30 -5.13 -24.06
C ASP A 60 15.15 -5.05 -22.53
N TYR A 61 16.17 -4.51 -21.85
CA TYR A 61 16.23 -4.41 -20.39
C TYR A 61 16.35 -2.98 -19.88
N PHE A 62 16.92 -2.07 -20.66
CA PHE A 62 17.19 -0.70 -20.25
C PHE A 62 16.81 0.30 -21.34
N MET A 63 16.12 1.37 -20.92
CA MET A 63 15.86 2.54 -21.74
C MET A 63 16.21 3.80 -20.94
N ALA A 64 16.69 4.85 -21.58
CA ALA A 64 16.96 6.11 -20.89
C ALA A 64 16.95 7.32 -21.83
N SER A 65 16.84 8.50 -21.25
CA SER A 65 16.99 9.77 -21.98
C SER A 65 18.40 9.88 -22.60
N PRO A 66 18.56 10.46 -23.80
CA PRO A 66 19.88 10.59 -24.46
C PRO A 66 20.95 11.31 -23.64
N ASN A 67 20.54 12.21 -22.74
CA ASN A 67 21.41 12.99 -21.86
C ASN A 67 21.65 12.34 -20.49
N VAL A 68 21.24 11.09 -20.27
CA VAL A 68 21.27 10.44 -18.94
C VAL A 68 22.67 10.34 -18.33
N ILE A 69 23.72 10.12 -19.12
CA ILE A 69 25.10 10.07 -18.60
C ILE A 69 25.74 11.45 -18.67
N SER A 70 25.61 12.14 -19.81
CA SER A 70 26.26 13.44 -20.03
C SER A 70 25.83 14.50 -19.01
N TYR A 71 24.57 14.47 -18.57
CA TYR A 71 24.09 15.36 -17.53
C TYR A 71 24.72 15.07 -16.16
N ALA A 72 24.85 13.79 -15.77
CA ALA A 72 25.53 13.42 -14.52
C ALA A 72 27.00 13.85 -14.53
N VAL A 73 27.69 13.71 -15.67
CA VAL A 73 29.08 14.18 -15.82
C VAL A 73 29.16 15.71 -15.72
N GLU A 74 28.27 16.44 -16.40
CA GLU A 74 28.21 17.92 -16.33
C GLU A 74 28.03 18.42 -14.89
N LYS A 75 27.21 17.73 -14.09
CA LYS A 75 26.95 18.09 -12.69
C LYS A 75 27.96 17.53 -11.69
N GLY A 76 28.92 16.72 -12.14
CA GLY A 76 29.88 16.05 -11.26
C GLY A 76 29.27 14.92 -10.41
N TYR A 77 28.10 14.41 -10.79
CA TYR A 77 27.44 13.27 -10.13
C TYR A 77 28.03 11.92 -10.55
N TYR A 78 28.76 11.89 -11.67
CA TYR A 78 29.46 10.71 -12.17
C TYR A 78 30.80 11.11 -12.78
N ASP A 79 31.87 10.42 -12.38
CA ASP A 79 33.18 10.55 -13.00
C ASP A 79 33.41 9.38 -13.98
N PRO A 80 33.43 9.62 -15.30
CA PRO A 80 33.68 8.57 -16.29
C PRO A 80 35.12 8.03 -16.23
N LYS A 81 36.04 8.70 -15.52
CA LYS A 81 37.42 8.24 -15.32
C LYS A 81 37.60 7.38 -14.08
N SER A 82 36.57 7.25 -13.23
CA SER A 82 36.62 6.44 -12.01
C SER A 82 36.86 4.94 -12.27
N GLY A 83 36.54 4.46 -13.47
CA GLY A 83 36.53 3.04 -13.82
C GLY A 83 35.25 2.31 -13.41
N GLU A 84 34.35 2.97 -12.68
CA GLU A 84 33.07 2.40 -12.23
C GLU A 84 31.97 2.59 -13.28
N PRO A 85 31.06 1.60 -13.45
CA PRO A 85 29.91 1.73 -14.32
C PRO A 85 28.95 2.84 -13.84
N PHE A 86 28.27 3.49 -14.78
CA PHE A 86 27.26 4.49 -14.45
C PHE A 86 26.07 3.82 -13.72
N ASN A 87 25.74 4.34 -12.53
CA ASN A 87 24.65 3.84 -11.69
C ASN A 87 23.62 4.95 -11.43
N TRP A 88 22.38 4.74 -11.90
CA TRP A 88 21.32 5.74 -11.90
C TRP A 88 20.98 6.25 -10.50
N LYS A 89 20.62 5.36 -9.57
CA LYS A 89 20.24 5.76 -8.22
C LYS A 89 21.38 6.43 -7.47
N LYS A 90 22.63 5.98 -7.65
CA LYS A 90 23.81 6.62 -7.03
C LYS A 90 24.03 8.04 -7.57
N ALA A 91 23.85 8.25 -8.88
CA ALA A 91 24.05 9.56 -9.50
C ALA A 91 22.92 10.56 -9.18
N TYR A 92 21.67 10.11 -9.13
CA TYR A 92 20.52 11.02 -9.14
C TYR A 92 19.62 10.99 -7.91
N SER A 93 19.70 9.95 -7.08
CA SER A 93 18.91 9.85 -5.85
C SER A 93 19.64 9.03 -4.78
N PRO A 94 20.87 9.41 -4.40
CA PRO A 94 21.61 8.69 -3.37
C PRO A 94 20.87 8.84 -2.05
N THR A 95 20.48 7.71 -1.46
CA THR A 95 19.85 7.64 -0.14
C THR A 95 20.71 6.72 0.74
N GLU A 96 21.11 7.19 1.91
CA GLU A 96 21.79 6.34 2.89
C GLU A 96 20.79 5.74 3.88
N GLY A 97 21.14 4.59 4.45
CA GLY A 97 20.40 3.96 5.53
C GLY A 97 19.73 2.63 5.17
N SER A 98 19.53 1.83 6.21
CA SER A 98 18.88 0.53 6.19
C SER A 98 17.59 0.57 7.01
N ALA A 99 16.84 -0.53 7.02
CA ALA A 99 15.67 -0.67 7.87
C ALA A 99 16.04 -0.42 9.35
N ASN A 100 17.15 -1.00 9.82
CA ASN A 100 17.60 -0.84 11.21
C ASN A 100 18.19 0.54 11.50
N SER A 101 19.08 1.06 10.65
CA SER A 101 19.76 2.33 10.93
C SER A 101 18.79 3.52 10.98
N THR A 102 17.63 3.39 10.34
CA THR A 102 16.57 4.40 10.28
C THR A 102 15.37 4.07 11.19
N HIS A 103 15.52 3.11 12.11
CA HIS A 103 14.47 2.69 13.04
C HIS A 103 13.12 2.35 12.35
N GLY A 104 13.18 1.79 11.14
CA GLY A 104 12.00 1.39 10.38
C GLY A 104 11.43 2.47 9.46
N TRP A 105 12.09 3.61 9.26
CA TRP A 105 11.64 4.62 8.28
C TRP A 105 11.87 4.14 6.84
N HIS A 106 13.02 3.51 6.57
CA HIS A 106 13.42 2.95 5.27
C HIS A 106 13.18 1.42 5.16
N SER A 107 12.27 0.84 5.94
CA SER A 107 12.11 -0.63 6.02
C SER A 107 11.20 -1.27 4.98
N ARG A 108 10.38 -0.50 4.24
CA ARG A 108 9.41 -1.05 3.27
C ARG A 108 10.07 -1.89 2.18
N LEU A 109 11.26 -1.48 1.72
CA LEU A 109 12.03 -2.22 0.73
C LEU A 109 12.47 -3.58 1.25
N TRP A 110 13.13 -3.58 2.42
CA TRP A 110 13.55 -4.80 3.10
C TRP A 110 12.36 -5.74 3.34
N ARG A 111 11.26 -5.22 3.90
CA ARG A 111 10.09 -6.03 4.25
C ARG A 111 9.41 -6.63 3.03
N PHE A 112 9.33 -5.90 1.92
CA PHE A 112 8.82 -6.48 0.68
C PHE A 112 9.63 -7.73 0.28
N PHE A 113 10.96 -7.64 0.30
CA PHE A 113 11.83 -8.78 -0.03
C PHE A 113 11.76 -9.91 1.00
N ASP A 114 11.66 -9.57 2.29
CA ASP A 114 11.43 -10.52 3.37
C ASP A 114 10.13 -11.33 3.17
N LEU A 115 9.05 -10.67 2.71
CA LEU A 115 7.76 -11.31 2.47
C LEU A 115 7.73 -12.19 1.21
N VAL A 116 8.36 -11.76 0.12
CA VAL A 116 8.25 -12.46 -1.18
C VAL A 116 9.38 -13.46 -1.43
N ALA A 117 10.53 -13.28 -0.77
CA ALA A 117 11.74 -14.08 -0.95
C ALA A 117 12.42 -14.38 0.41
N SER A 118 11.61 -14.79 1.38
CA SER A 118 12.03 -15.14 2.75
C SER A 118 13.21 -16.12 2.81
N SER A 119 13.31 -17.04 1.84
CA SER A 119 14.40 -18.01 1.73
C SER A 119 15.79 -17.35 1.59
N LYS A 120 15.83 -16.12 1.07
CA LYS A 120 17.06 -15.33 0.88
C LYS A 120 17.57 -14.68 2.17
N LYS A 121 16.73 -14.54 3.20
CA LYS A 121 17.10 -13.98 4.50
C LYS A 121 17.83 -12.63 4.39
N PHE A 122 17.25 -11.69 3.63
CA PHE A 122 17.81 -10.34 3.52
C PHE A 122 17.91 -9.69 4.91
N SER A 123 19.09 -9.20 5.27
CA SER A 123 19.28 -8.52 6.55
C SER A 123 18.63 -7.14 6.54
N PRO A 124 17.94 -6.72 7.62
CA PRO A 124 17.45 -5.36 7.79
C PRO A 124 18.57 -4.31 7.95
N ASP A 125 19.83 -4.74 8.08
CA ASP A 125 21.01 -3.86 8.14
C ASP A 125 21.55 -3.48 6.76
N VAL A 126 21.13 -4.18 5.69
CA VAL A 126 21.56 -3.86 4.32
C VAL A 126 21.06 -2.45 3.95
N PRO A 127 21.95 -1.54 3.51
CA PRO A 127 21.51 -0.25 2.99
C PRO A 127 20.58 -0.40 1.80
N ASN A 128 19.54 0.44 1.70
CA ASN A 128 18.56 0.36 0.61
C ASN A 128 19.19 0.47 -0.80
N MET A 129 20.33 1.14 -0.90
CA MET A 129 21.12 1.27 -2.12
C MET A 129 21.78 -0.03 -2.57
N ASP A 130 21.97 -0.99 -1.67
CA ASP A 130 22.67 -2.26 -1.97
C ASP A 130 21.69 -3.41 -2.24
N PHE A 131 20.41 -3.22 -1.95
CA PHE A 131 19.39 -4.19 -2.35
C PHE A 131 19.26 -4.32 -3.86
N PRO A 132 19.00 -5.54 -4.37
CA PRO A 132 18.84 -5.78 -5.80
C PRO A 132 17.62 -5.03 -6.37
N PHE A 133 17.65 -4.77 -7.68
CA PHE A 133 16.53 -4.16 -8.39
C PHE A 133 15.25 -5.02 -8.30
N SER A 134 15.40 -6.34 -8.42
CA SER A 134 14.31 -7.31 -8.36
C SER A 134 14.80 -8.64 -7.80
N VAL A 135 13.88 -9.52 -7.40
CA VAL A 135 14.19 -10.87 -6.90
C VAL A 135 13.20 -11.88 -7.44
N LYS A 136 13.64 -13.12 -7.67
CA LYS A 136 12.73 -14.25 -7.87
C LYS A 136 12.02 -14.57 -6.55
N PRO A 137 10.68 -14.51 -6.48
CA PRO A 137 9.96 -14.84 -5.25
C PRO A 137 10.04 -16.35 -4.96
N ASP A 138 9.89 -16.73 -3.69
CA ASP A 138 9.94 -18.13 -3.25
C ASP A 138 8.83 -18.98 -3.89
N LYS A 139 7.72 -18.35 -4.26
CA LYS A 139 6.58 -18.95 -4.96
C LYS A 139 5.93 -17.92 -5.91
N LYS A 140 5.15 -18.42 -6.88
CA LYS A 140 4.29 -17.56 -7.70
C LYS A 140 3.30 -16.80 -6.81
N LEU A 141 3.09 -15.52 -7.10
CA LEU A 141 2.18 -14.66 -6.36
C LEU A 141 0.81 -14.61 -7.06
N SER A 142 -0.25 -14.85 -6.29
CA SER A 142 -1.62 -14.54 -6.70
C SER A 142 -1.92 -13.05 -6.53
N VAL A 143 -3.03 -12.58 -7.09
CA VAL A 143 -3.50 -11.21 -6.85
C VAL A 143 -3.83 -10.97 -5.37
N GLU A 144 -4.38 -11.98 -4.70
CA GLU A 144 -4.66 -11.93 -3.27
C GLU A 144 -3.37 -11.79 -2.44
N ASP A 145 -2.29 -12.46 -2.85
CA ASP A 145 -0.98 -12.27 -2.23
C ASP A 145 -0.52 -10.81 -2.37
N VAL A 146 -0.64 -10.21 -3.55
CA VAL A 146 -0.29 -8.80 -3.78
C VAL A 146 -1.16 -7.86 -2.93
N MET A 147 -2.47 -8.09 -2.88
CA MET A 147 -3.40 -7.34 -2.02
C MET A 147 -3.04 -7.48 -0.53
N ARG A 148 -2.52 -8.63 -0.09
CA ARG A 148 -2.06 -8.81 1.28
C ARG A 148 -0.74 -8.08 1.54
N LEU A 149 0.18 -8.06 0.58
CA LEU A 149 1.45 -7.32 0.70
C LEU A 149 1.20 -5.82 0.93
N THR A 150 0.22 -5.22 0.28
CA THR A 150 -0.09 -3.78 0.47
C THR A 150 -0.61 -3.44 1.86
N ARG A 151 -1.01 -4.44 2.66
CA ARG A 151 -1.61 -4.30 3.99
C ARG A 151 -0.62 -4.52 5.13
N ASP A 152 0.59 -4.97 4.83
CA ASP A 152 1.56 -5.35 5.85
C ASP A 152 1.97 -4.17 6.73
N LYS A 153 2.07 -4.44 8.03
CA LYS A 153 2.53 -3.49 9.05
C LYS A 153 3.69 -4.07 9.88
N TYR A 154 4.52 -4.90 9.24
CA TYR A 154 5.66 -5.59 9.82
C TYR A 154 5.32 -6.55 10.97
N GLU A 155 4.13 -7.12 10.97
CA GLU A 155 3.72 -8.10 11.99
C GLU A 155 4.75 -9.23 12.11
N GLY A 156 5.11 -9.57 13.35
CA GLY A 156 6.08 -10.62 13.66
C GLY A 156 7.55 -10.23 13.49
N THR A 157 7.86 -8.96 13.23
CA THR A 157 9.24 -8.43 13.21
C THR A 157 9.50 -7.53 14.43
N HIS A 158 10.74 -7.12 14.66
CA HIS A 158 11.04 -6.12 15.70
C HIS A 158 10.52 -4.70 15.35
N PHE A 159 10.02 -4.49 14.13
CA PHE A 159 9.30 -3.27 13.74
C PHE A 159 7.80 -3.34 14.04
N ASP A 160 7.25 -4.49 14.45
CA ASP A 160 5.85 -4.59 14.90
C ASP A 160 5.58 -3.57 16.03
N LEU A 161 4.37 -3.01 16.06
CA LEU A 161 3.92 -2.07 17.10
C LEU A 161 3.11 -2.75 18.20
N SER A 162 2.80 -4.03 18.05
CA SER A 162 2.07 -4.82 19.03
C SER A 162 2.78 -4.80 20.38
N GLY A 163 2.08 -4.32 21.41
CA GLY A 163 2.63 -4.22 22.77
C GLY A 163 3.66 -3.10 22.98
N THR A 164 3.83 -2.19 22.03
CA THR A 164 4.73 -1.04 22.17
C THR A 164 4.00 0.20 22.68
N LEU A 165 4.73 1.10 23.36
CA LEU A 165 4.20 2.39 23.78
C LEU A 165 3.66 3.22 22.61
N GLN A 166 4.33 3.17 21.45
CA GLN A 166 3.87 3.87 20.24
C GLN A 166 2.51 3.35 19.76
N GLY A 167 2.27 2.03 19.80
CA GLY A 167 0.98 1.44 19.44
C GLY A 167 -0.11 1.63 20.50
N GLY A 168 0.25 2.03 21.73
CA GLY A 168 -0.69 2.12 22.85
C GLY A 168 -1.31 0.76 23.22
N PRO A 169 -2.36 0.75 24.06
CA PRO A 169 -2.94 -0.48 24.60
C PRO A 169 -3.60 -1.38 23.55
N PHE A 170 -3.99 -0.80 22.40
CA PHE A 170 -4.67 -1.51 21.31
C PHE A 170 -3.83 -1.60 20.04
N SER A 171 -2.50 -1.46 20.15
CA SER A 171 -1.55 -1.66 19.06
C SER A 171 -1.90 -0.89 17.78
N ASN A 172 -2.39 0.34 17.93
CA ASN A 172 -2.80 1.19 16.82
C ASN A 172 -1.57 1.73 16.08
N PRO A 173 -1.37 1.37 14.80
CA PRO A 173 -0.19 1.77 14.04
C PRO A 173 -0.25 3.20 13.50
N ASN A 174 -1.37 3.90 13.72
CA ASN A 174 -1.61 5.22 13.17
C ASN A 174 -1.18 6.35 14.12
N TYR A 175 -0.57 6.02 15.26
CA TYR A 175 0.08 6.99 16.14
C TYR A 175 1.53 7.24 15.70
N LEU A 176 1.91 8.53 15.67
CA LEU A 176 3.27 8.98 15.32
C LEU A 176 3.77 8.40 13.99
N THR A 177 3.04 8.65 12.89
CA THR A 177 3.35 8.10 11.56
C THR A 177 4.40 8.89 10.77
N ARG A 178 5.01 9.91 11.38
CA ARG A 178 6.05 10.75 10.79
C ARG A 178 7.16 11.03 11.80
N PRO A 179 8.40 11.25 11.31
CA PRO A 179 9.48 11.77 12.14
C PRO A 179 9.04 13.05 12.83
N TYR A 180 9.42 13.20 14.10
CA TYR A 180 9.06 14.34 14.93
C TYR A 180 10.29 14.99 15.53
N LYS A 181 10.16 16.26 15.91
CA LYS A 181 11.22 17.01 16.58
C LYS A 181 10.98 17.03 18.09
N PHE A 182 11.98 16.64 18.85
CA PHE A 182 11.98 16.73 20.31
C PHE A 182 13.40 17.00 20.80
N ASP A 183 13.54 17.96 21.72
CA ASP A 183 14.83 18.40 22.27
C ASP A 183 15.88 18.75 21.20
N GLY A 184 15.45 19.54 20.21
CA GLY A 184 16.31 20.00 19.10
C GLY A 184 16.73 18.92 18.10
N LYS A 185 16.32 17.66 18.29
CA LYS A 185 16.68 16.53 17.43
C LYS A 185 15.47 15.99 16.67
N THR A 186 15.71 15.40 15.51
CA THR A 186 14.69 14.66 14.74
C THR A 186 14.76 13.19 15.13
N TRP A 187 13.59 12.60 15.40
CA TRP A 187 13.43 11.20 15.74
C TRP A 187 12.62 10.51 14.66
N ASP A 188 13.18 9.46 14.07
CA ASP A 188 12.48 8.66 13.08
C ASP A 188 11.37 7.81 13.71
N THR A 189 10.35 7.55 12.90
CA THR A 189 9.25 6.65 13.26
C THR A 189 9.18 5.54 12.23
N LYS A 190 8.54 4.43 12.60
CA LYS A 190 8.31 3.32 11.68
C LYS A 190 7.35 3.76 10.56
N ARG A 191 7.67 3.41 9.31
CA ARG A 191 6.82 3.69 8.14
C ARG A 191 6.28 2.40 7.55
N PHE A 192 5.00 2.13 7.75
CA PHE A 192 4.31 0.93 7.29
C PHE A 192 4.09 0.89 5.77
N ILE A 193 3.88 -0.31 5.22
CA ILE A 193 3.47 -0.48 3.82
C ILE A 193 2.01 -0.04 3.69
N SER A 194 1.13 -0.50 4.59
CA SER A 194 -0.21 0.08 4.73
C SER A 194 -0.12 1.48 5.36
N ASP A 195 -0.62 2.50 4.67
CA ASP A 195 -0.50 3.89 5.11
C ASP A 195 -1.89 4.48 5.35
N ASN A 196 -2.10 5.08 6.52
CA ASN A 196 -3.38 5.66 6.91
C ASN A 196 -3.80 6.89 6.07
N ARG A 197 -2.89 7.40 5.24
CA ARG A 197 -3.13 8.53 4.34
C ARG A 197 -3.37 8.08 2.89
N ALA A 198 -3.39 6.78 2.61
CA ALA A 198 -3.74 6.30 1.29
C ALA A 198 -5.18 6.73 0.97
N GLU A 199 -5.36 7.53 -0.08
CA GLU A 199 -6.70 7.91 -0.54
C GLU A 199 -7.36 6.76 -1.29
N TYR A 200 -6.56 6.01 -2.03
CA TYR A 200 -6.94 4.78 -2.70
C TYR A 200 -5.70 3.94 -2.98
N VAL A 201 -5.92 2.65 -3.23
CA VAL A 201 -4.90 1.69 -3.64
C VAL A 201 -5.44 0.85 -4.78
N THR A 202 -4.58 0.60 -5.77
CA THR A 202 -4.90 -0.23 -6.93
C THR A 202 -3.95 -1.41 -7.03
N VAL A 203 -4.51 -2.58 -7.37
CA VAL A 203 -3.74 -3.71 -7.89
C VAL A 203 -4.22 -3.97 -9.32
N THR A 204 -3.31 -3.84 -10.29
CA THR A 204 -3.66 -3.98 -11.72
C THR A 204 -3.18 -5.32 -12.26
N GLN A 205 -4.00 -5.99 -13.07
CA GLN A 205 -3.66 -7.23 -13.75
C GLN A 205 -3.84 -7.06 -15.26
N SER A 206 -2.79 -7.39 -16.02
CA SER A 206 -2.77 -7.37 -17.48
C SER A 206 -2.77 -8.80 -18.00
N ARG A 207 -3.94 -9.34 -18.37
CA ARG A 207 -4.11 -10.76 -18.73
C ARG A 207 -4.20 -10.94 -20.25
N GLY A 208 -3.09 -11.31 -20.88
CA GLY A 208 -2.96 -11.40 -22.34
C GLY A 208 -3.73 -12.54 -23.00
N TRP A 209 -4.20 -13.52 -22.22
CA TRP A 209 -5.00 -14.64 -22.72
C TRP A 209 -6.50 -14.32 -22.89
N LEU A 210 -6.90 -13.07 -22.64
CA LEU A 210 -8.27 -12.59 -22.80
C LEU A 210 -8.29 -11.34 -23.70
N PRO A 211 -9.40 -11.08 -24.43
CA PRO A 211 -9.58 -9.85 -25.19
C PRO A 211 -9.39 -8.60 -24.32
N HIS A 212 -8.88 -7.52 -24.90
CA HIS A 212 -8.51 -6.30 -24.17
C HIS A 212 -9.59 -5.78 -23.18
N PRO A 213 -10.89 -5.71 -23.51
CA PRO A 213 -11.94 -5.30 -22.56
C PRO A 213 -12.08 -6.19 -21.32
N ILE A 214 -11.66 -7.45 -21.40
CA ILE A 214 -11.81 -8.45 -20.35
C ILE A 214 -10.47 -8.65 -19.63
N GLY A 215 -9.35 -8.68 -20.35
CA GLY A 215 -8.03 -9.04 -19.81
C GLY A 215 -7.50 -8.08 -18.74
N GLY A 216 -7.84 -6.80 -18.81
CA GLY A 216 -7.42 -5.79 -17.83
C GLY A 216 -8.36 -5.69 -16.64
N ILE A 217 -7.87 -6.00 -15.43
CA ILE A 217 -8.59 -5.75 -14.17
C ILE A 217 -7.80 -4.74 -13.31
N VAL A 218 -8.49 -3.71 -12.83
CA VAL A 218 -8.04 -2.78 -11.80
C VAL A 218 -8.81 -3.11 -10.54
N TRP A 219 -8.14 -3.71 -9.57
CA TRP A 219 -8.69 -3.90 -8.24
C TRP A 219 -8.50 -2.61 -7.46
N LEU A 220 -9.58 -1.88 -7.19
CA LEU A 220 -9.56 -0.60 -6.50
C LEU A 220 -10.06 -0.74 -5.07
N ALA A 221 -9.34 -0.17 -4.12
CA ALA A 221 -9.77 0.02 -2.75
C ALA A 221 -9.62 1.51 -2.37
N TRP A 222 -10.59 2.08 -1.67
CA TRP A 222 -10.51 3.46 -1.15
C TRP A 222 -9.95 3.45 0.26
N GLY A 223 -9.14 4.44 0.63
CA GLY A 223 -8.60 4.57 1.99
C GLY A 223 -7.39 3.66 2.29
N ALA A 224 -7.07 3.56 3.58
CA ALA A 224 -5.96 2.78 4.12
C ALA A 224 -6.12 1.27 3.89
N GLN A 225 -5.10 0.62 3.34
CA GLN A 225 -5.18 -0.73 2.77
C GLN A 225 -5.71 -1.80 3.73
N ASP A 226 -5.35 -1.69 5.01
CA ASP A 226 -5.72 -2.64 6.07
C ASP A 226 -7.18 -2.52 6.51
N THR A 227 -7.83 -1.36 6.28
CA THR A 227 -9.25 -1.14 6.59
C THR A 227 -10.16 -1.17 5.37
N SER A 228 -9.58 -1.35 4.18
CA SER A 228 -10.28 -1.22 2.91
C SER A 228 -10.61 -2.56 2.23
N CYS A 229 -11.43 -2.47 1.19
CA CYS A 229 -11.89 -3.58 0.34
C CYS A 229 -11.51 -3.33 -1.10
N PHE A 230 -10.87 -4.29 -1.74
CA PHE A 230 -10.66 -4.30 -3.19
C PHE A 230 -11.93 -4.69 -3.91
N MET A 231 -12.29 -3.88 -4.91
CA MET A 231 -13.39 -4.09 -5.84
C MET A 231 -12.81 -4.28 -7.26
N PRO A 232 -13.20 -5.33 -8.01
CA PRO A 232 -12.72 -5.54 -9.36
C PRO A 232 -13.38 -4.58 -10.35
N LEU A 233 -12.59 -3.80 -11.06
CA LEU A 233 -13.02 -2.97 -12.18
C LEU A 233 -12.34 -3.47 -13.46
N TYR A 234 -13.12 -3.92 -14.44
CA TYR A 234 -12.59 -4.31 -15.75
C TYR A 234 -12.26 -3.04 -16.56
N GLY A 235 -11.16 -2.36 -16.21
CA GLY A 235 -10.91 -0.96 -16.57
C GLY A 235 -10.93 -0.66 -18.07
N ALA A 236 -10.57 -1.61 -18.92
CA ALA A 236 -10.64 -1.45 -20.38
C ALA A 236 -12.03 -1.77 -20.99
N GLY A 237 -12.88 -2.48 -20.24
CA GLY A 237 -14.19 -2.96 -20.68
C GLY A 237 -15.37 -2.17 -20.16
N ILE A 238 -15.28 -1.61 -18.96
CA ILE A 238 -16.38 -0.83 -18.39
C ILE A 238 -16.55 0.51 -19.12
N THR A 239 -17.79 1.00 -19.16
CA THR A 239 -18.17 2.28 -19.81
C THR A 239 -18.65 3.34 -18.82
N GLY A 240 -18.73 2.99 -17.54
CA GLY A 240 -19.11 3.89 -16.45
C GLY A 240 -18.45 3.49 -15.15
N ILE A 241 -18.60 4.34 -14.14
CA ILE A 241 -18.15 4.13 -12.77
C ILE A 241 -19.32 4.42 -11.80
N PRO A 242 -19.29 3.88 -10.57
CA PRO A 242 -20.28 4.23 -9.56
C PRO A 242 -20.33 5.74 -9.31
N LYS A 243 -21.53 6.31 -9.17
CA LYS A 243 -21.68 7.77 -8.97
C LYS A 243 -20.95 8.28 -7.73
N SER A 244 -20.86 7.44 -6.70
CA SER A 244 -20.14 7.72 -5.45
C SER A 244 -18.62 7.90 -5.63
N PHE A 245 -18.04 7.44 -6.75
CA PHE A 245 -16.61 7.65 -7.07
C PHE A 245 -16.36 9.04 -7.66
N GLU A 246 -17.41 9.69 -8.19
CA GLU A 246 -17.33 11.04 -8.76
C GLU A 246 -17.48 12.15 -7.69
N ILE A 247 -17.72 11.76 -6.43
CA ILE A 247 -17.98 12.68 -5.32
C ILE A 247 -16.80 12.60 -4.35
N GLY A 248 -16.05 13.69 -4.24
CA GLY A 248 -14.91 13.79 -3.32
C GLY A 248 -14.62 15.22 -2.91
N ASP A 249 -14.53 15.44 -1.60
CA ASP A 249 -14.03 16.66 -0.97
C ASP A 249 -13.26 16.24 0.29
N HIS A 250 -12.07 16.80 0.52
CA HIS A 250 -11.25 16.51 1.68
C HIS A 250 -11.72 17.20 2.97
N PHE A 251 -12.51 18.27 2.85
CA PHE A 251 -12.90 19.14 3.94
C PHE A 251 -14.36 18.98 4.36
N VAL A 252 -15.21 18.41 3.51
CA VAL A 252 -16.65 18.24 3.77
C VAL A 252 -17.02 16.77 3.76
N PHE A 253 -17.55 16.27 4.88
CA PHE A 253 -18.07 14.91 4.99
C PHE A 253 -19.36 14.75 4.17
N ASP A 254 -19.38 13.76 3.27
CA ASP A 254 -20.54 13.44 2.43
C ASP A 254 -20.78 11.92 2.41
N ARG A 255 -21.95 11.50 2.89
CA ARG A 255 -22.40 10.09 2.88
C ARG A 255 -22.59 9.52 1.47
N LYS A 256 -22.62 10.37 0.43
CA LYS A 256 -22.67 9.94 -0.98
C LYS A 256 -21.29 9.60 -1.56
N SER A 257 -20.21 10.03 -0.91
CA SER A 257 -18.84 9.74 -1.37
C SER A 257 -18.41 8.35 -0.96
N ALA A 258 -17.88 7.59 -1.92
CA ALA A 258 -17.29 6.28 -1.62
C ALA A 258 -16.09 6.42 -0.69
N ARG A 259 -15.19 7.38 -0.95
CA ARG A 259 -13.99 7.60 -0.12
C ARG A 259 -14.33 7.85 1.34
N TRP A 260 -15.37 8.65 1.63
CA TRP A 260 -15.82 8.88 3.00
C TRP A 260 -16.36 7.62 3.70
N ALA A 261 -16.92 6.65 2.98
CA ALA A 261 -17.36 5.38 3.57
C ALA A 261 -16.19 4.61 4.18
N PHE A 262 -15.06 4.57 3.46
CA PHE A 262 -13.84 3.89 3.89
C PHE A 262 -13.11 4.65 4.99
N ASP A 263 -13.00 5.98 4.87
CA ASP A 263 -12.42 6.81 5.92
C ASP A 263 -13.24 6.73 7.23
N TYR A 264 -14.56 6.61 7.13
CA TYR A 264 -15.44 6.45 8.28
C TYR A 264 -15.19 5.13 9.02
N VAL A 265 -14.99 4.02 8.32
CA VAL A 265 -14.52 2.75 8.91
C VAL A 265 -13.12 2.92 9.51
N GLY A 266 -12.20 3.54 8.78
CA GLY A 266 -10.83 3.78 9.26
C GLY A 266 -10.78 4.62 10.54
N PHE A 267 -11.65 5.63 10.66
CA PHE A 267 -11.78 6.46 11.85
C PHE A 267 -12.26 5.66 13.06
N HIS A 268 -13.36 4.89 12.93
CA HIS A 268 -13.91 4.09 14.03
C HIS A 268 -12.99 2.94 14.44
N THR A 269 -12.21 2.40 13.50
CA THR A 269 -11.23 1.35 13.78
C THR A 269 -10.16 1.82 14.76
N GLN A 270 -9.74 3.10 14.72
CA GLN A 270 -8.62 3.61 15.52
C GLN A 270 -8.83 3.53 17.03
N VAL A 271 -10.08 3.61 17.49
CA VAL A 271 -10.44 3.67 18.92
C VAL A 271 -9.94 2.45 19.69
N ALA A 272 -10.13 1.25 19.12
CA ALA A 272 -9.74 -0.02 19.71
C ALA A 272 -9.12 -0.91 18.63
N TYR A 273 -8.08 -0.39 17.96
CA TYR A 273 -7.53 -0.92 16.71
C TYR A 273 -7.36 -2.45 16.69
N SER A 274 -6.64 -3.05 17.66
CA SER A 274 -6.41 -4.50 17.69
C SER A 274 -7.68 -5.35 17.79
N LEU A 275 -8.79 -4.79 18.26
CA LEU A 275 -10.09 -5.46 18.31
C LEU A 275 -10.91 -5.15 17.06
N ALA A 276 -11.06 -3.88 16.72
CA ALA A 276 -11.90 -3.42 15.63
C ALA A 276 -11.39 -3.89 14.26
N ILE A 277 -10.07 -4.00 14.08
CA ILE A 277 -9.47 -4.49 12.83
C ILE A 277 -9.89 -5.94 12.51
N GLU A 278 -10.24 -6.75 13.52
CA GLU A 278 -10.74 -8.11 13.31
C GLU A 278 -12.15 -8.14 12.72
N ASP A 279 -13.00 -7.16 13.07
CA ASP A 279 -14.31 -7.01 12.42
C ASP A 279 -14.16 -6.53 10.98
N VAL A 280 -13.22 -5.60 10.74
CA VAL A 280 -12.91 -5.14 9.37
C VAL A 280 -12.34 -6.28 8.52
N LYS A 281 -11.45 -7.12 9.08
CA LYS A 281 -10.93 -8.33 8.41
C LYS A 281 -12.07 -9.27 8.02
N LYS A 282 -13.02 -9.55 8.92
CA LYS A 282 -14.19 -10.40 8.63
C LYS A 282 -15.08 -9.82 7.52
N ALA A 283 -15.38 -8.52 7.58
CA ALA A 283 -16.16 -7.84 6.56
C ALA A 283 -15.44 -7.87 5.20
N ARG A 284 -14.13 -7.60 5.18
CA ARG A 284 -13.30 -7.72 3.99
C ARG A 284 -13.32 -9.12 3.40
N GLU A 285 -13.11 -10.15 4.19
CA GLU A 285 -13.16 -11.52 3.68
C GLU A 285 -14.52 -11.88 3.08
N LYS A 286 -15.62 -11.38 3.67
CA LYS A 286 -16.99 -11.59 3.15
C LYS A 286 -17.18 -11.01 1.75
N TRP A 287 -16.50 -9.90 1.41
CA TRP A 287 -16.70 -9.19 0.14
C TRP A 287 -15.59 -9.44 -0.89
N GLU A 288 -14.32 -9.52 -0.49
CA GLU A 288 -13.20 -9.75 -1.40
C GLU A 288 -13.12 -11.19 -1.90
N LYS A 289 -13.27 -12.19 -1.01
CA LYS A 289 -13.09 -13.60 -1.38
C LYS A 289 -14.06 -14.03 -2.49
N PRO A 290 -15.37 -13.68 -2.44
CA PRO A 290 -16.27 -14.00 -3.55
C PRO A 290 -15.91 -13.28 -4.85
N ALA A 291 -15.47 -12.01 -4.79
CA ALA A 291 -15.05 -11.28 -5.99
C ALA A 291 -13.85 -11.95 -6.68
N LEU A 292 -12.84 -12.32 -5.90
CA LEU A 292 -11.68 -13.09 -6.36
C LEU A 292 -12.09 -14.45 -6.94
N LYS A 293 -12.88 -15.23 -6.19
CA LYS A 293 -13.33 -16.57 -6.61
C LYS A 293 -14.16 -16.55 -7.88
N ASN A 294 -15.05 -15.57 -8.02
CA ASN A 294 -15.98 -15.49 -9.13
C ASN A 294 -15.35 -14.90 -10.41
N THR A 295 -14.15 -14.33 -10.33
CA THR A 295 -13.47 -13.69 -11.48
C THR A 295 -13.46 -14.60 -12.71
N ALA A 296 -13.07 -15.88 -12.56
CA ALA A 296 -13.04 -16.81 -13.70
C ALA A 296 -14.42 -17.09 -14.33
N ALA A 297 -15.49 -17.09 -13.53
CA ALA A 297 -16.85 -17.26 -14.04
C ALA A 297 -17.34 -16.00 -14.77
N ILE A 298 -17.02 -14.82 -14.24
CA ILE A 298 -17.29 -13.52 -14.88
C ILE A 298 -16.52 -13.41 -16.20
N ASP A 299 -15.24 -13.78 -16.22
CA ASP A 299 -14.42 -13.81 -17.43
C ASP A 299 -15.05 -14.69 -18.52
N LYS A 300 -15.49 -15.90 -18.14
CA LYS A 300 -16.11 -16.84 -19.07
C LYS A 300 -17.40 -16.26 -19.66
N ALA A 301 -18.28 -15.74 -18.81
CA ALA A 301 -19.53 -15.12 -19.25
C ALA A 301 -19.26 -13.91 -20.17
N ALA A 302 -18.33 -13.03 -19.78
CA ALA A 302 -17.94 -11.88 -20.60
C ALA A 302 -17.33 -12.32 -21.94
N LEU A 303 -16.52 -13.38 -21.96
CA LEU A 303 -15.93 -13.91 -23.19
C LEU A 303 -16.97 -14.52 -24.12
N ASP A 304 -17.96 -15.23 -23.59
CA ASP A 304 -19.04 -15.81 -24.38
C ASP A 304 -19.98 -14.74 -24.96
N LEU A 305 -20.19 -13.63 -24.26
CA LEU A 305 -20.87 -12.44 -24.78
C LEU A 305 -20.00 -11.72 -25.82
N TYR A 306 -18.70 -11.56 -25.56
CA TYR A 306 -17.77 -10.85 -26.45
C TYR A 306 -17.67 -11.49 -27.85
N LYS A 307 -17.78 -12.82 -27.91
CA LYS A 307 -17.82 -13.56 -29.19
C LYS A 307 -19.08 -13.27 -30.01
N GLN A 308 -20.17 -12.86 -29.36
CA GLN A 308 -21.42 -12.50 -30.02
C GLN A 308 -21.38 -11.03 -30.42
N ASP A 309 -21.08 -10.16 -29.46
CA ASP A 309 -20.96 -8.72 -29.63
C ASP A 309 -20.03 -8.16 -28.52
N PRO A 310 -18.93 -7.48 -28.87
CA PRO A 310 -18.08 -6.79 -27.91
C PRO A 310 -18.83 -5.85 -26.95
N ASP A 311 -19.90 -5.19 -27.41
CA ASP A 311 -20.64 -4.24 -26.59
C ASP A 311 -21.49 -4.94 -25.52
N LEU A 312 -22.04 -6.12 -25.81
CA LEU A 312 -22.73 -6.95 -24.80
C LEU A 312 -21.80 -7.35 -23.64
N ALA A 313 -20.54 -7.67 -23.95
CA ALA A 313 -19.55 -7.96 -22.91
C ALA A 313 -19.22 -6.72 -22.08
N ARG A 314 -19.09 -5.55 -22.71
CA ARG A 314 -18.83 -4.28 -22.01
C ARG A 314 -19.99 -3.88 -21.10
N GLU A 315 -21.23 -4.04 -21.55
CA GLU A 315 -22.44 -3.79 -20.75
C GLU A 315 -22.52 -4.73 -19.55
N PHE A 316 -22.29 -6.02 -19.77
CA PHE A 316 -22.26 -7.03 -18.70
C PHE A 316 -21.19 -6.72 -17.65
N LEU A 317 -19.96 -6.43 -18.08
CA LEU A 317 -18.85 -6.09 -17.18
C LEU A 317 -19.12 -4.78 -16.43
N THR A 318 -19.68 -3.78 -17.10
CA THR A 318 -20.08 -2.50 -16.46
C THR A 318 -21.08 -2.78 -15.36
N THR A 319 -22.15 -3.52 -15.65
CA THR A 319 -23.20 -3.87 -14.67
C THR A 319 -22.62 -4.65 -13.49
N TYR A 320 -21.76 -5.64 -13.74
CA TYR A 320 -21.10 -6.42 -12.70
C TYR A 320 -20.24 -5.54 -11.78
N CYS A 321 -19.37 -4.71 -12.35
CA CYS A 321 -18.46 -3.85 -11.60
C CYS A 321 -19.19 -2.82 -10.75
N LEU A 322 -20.21 -2.16 -11.32
CA LEU A 322 -20.98 -1.13 -10.62
C LEU A 322 -21.75 -1.75 -9.45
N ASN A 323 -22.48 -2.85 -9.69
CA ASN A 323 -23.22 -3.56 -8.64
C ASN A 323 -22.29 -4.09 -7.53
N ASN A 324 -21.11 -4.59 -7.88
CA ASN A 324 -20.15 -5.03 -6.87
C ASN A 324 -19.68 -3.85 -6.02
N ALA A 325 -19.28 -2.75 -6.66
CA ALA A 325 -18.76 -1.59 -5.97
C ALA A 325 -19.81 -0.94 -5.06
N GLU A 326 -21.05 -0.76 -5.53
CA GLU A 326 -22.15 -0.19 -4.74
C GLU A 326 -22.42 -1.01 -3.47
N ARG A 327 -22.52 -2.34 -3.62
CA ARG A 327 -22.75 -3.24 -2.47
C ARG A 327 -21.61 -3.21 -1.45
N VAL A 328 -20.37 -3.09 -1.91
CA VAL A 328 -19.21 -2.96 -1.02
C VAL A 328 -19.26 -1.61 -0.29
N ILE A 329 -19.58 -0.51 -0.98
CA ILE A 329 -19.68 0.82 -0.37
C ILE A 329 -20.79 0.88 0.69
N GLU A 330 -21.96 0.32 0.39
CA GLU A 330 -23.06 0.18 1.34
C GLU A 330 -22.63 -0.62 2.58
N ALA A 331 -21.94 -1.74 2.37
CA ALA A 331 -21.43 -2.56 3.46
C ALA A 331 -20.36 -1.84 4.30
N TRP A 332 -19.56 -0.95 3.70
CA TRP A 332 -18.58 -0.16 4.44
C TRP A 332 -19.25 0.93 5.29
N TRP A 333 -20.32 1.55 4.80
CA TRP A 333 -21.12 2.44 5.64
C TRP A 333 -21.74 1.70 6.83
N GLU A 334 -22.35 0.55 6.57
CA GLU A 334 -22.94 -0.29 7.63
C GLU A 334 -21.87 -0.73 8.65
N LEU A 335 -20.71 -1.18 8.18
CA LEU A 335 -19.59 -1.58 9.04
C LEU A 335 -19.14 -0.43 9.94
N GLY A 336 -19.02 0.78 9.40
CA GLY A 336 -18.63 1.94 10.21
C GLY A 336 -19.65 2.24 11.31
N ASP A 337 -20.94 2.16 11.01
CA ASP A 337 -22.01 2.36 11.99
C ASP A 337 -22.00 1.24 13.06
N GLN A 338 -21.74 0.00 12.65
CA GLN A 338 -21.57 -1.12 13.58
C GLN A 338 -20.35 -0.94 14.49
N LEU A 339 -19.20 -0.52 13.96
CA LEU A 339 -17.98 -0.27 14.74
C LEU A 339 -18.18 0.86 15.75
N LEU A 340 -18.82 1.96 15.32
CA LEU A 340 -19.18 3.07 16.21
C LEU A 340 -19.99 2.57 17.41
N VAL A 341 -21.06 1.80 17.16
CA VAL A 341 -21.91 1.28 18.23
C VAL A 341 -21.15 0.27 19.10
N LYS A 342 -20.43 -0.67 18.49
CA LYS A 342 -19.76 -1.77 19.17
C LYS A 342 -18.69 -1.28 20.15
N TYR A 343 -17.91 -0.28 19.76
CA TYR A 343 -16.78 0.25 20.54
C TYR A 343 -17.07 1.59 21.21
N ASN A 344 -18.34 2.00 21.28
CA ASN A 344 -18.71 3.28 21.86
C ASN A 344 -18.25 3.40 23.32
N HIS A 345 -17.84 4.61 23.72
CA HIS A 345 -17.37 4.93 25.07
C HIS A 345 -16.25 3.98 25.60
N LEU A 346 -15.49 3.33 24.70
CA LEU A 346 -14.49 2.32 25.06
C LEU A 346 -15.06 1.12 25.83
N PHE A 347 -16.32 0.76 25.56
CA PHE A 347 -16.90 -0.53 25.95
C PHE A 347 -16.98 -1.47 24.74
N ILE A 348 -17.38 -2.71 24.98
CA ILE A 348 -17.75 -3.66 23.93
C ILE A 348 -19.25 -3.94 24.08
N TYR A 349 -20.04 -3.38 23.17
CA TYR A 349 -21.48 -3.61 23.06
C TYR A 349 -21.74 -4.82 22.16
N ASN A 350 -22.44 -5.83 22.68
CA ASN A 350 -22.97 -6.92 21.88
C ASN A 350 -24.42 -6.61 21.50
N GLN A 351 -24.68 -6.40 20.22
CA GLN A 351 -26.02 -6.03 19.74
C GLN A 351 -27.02 -7.18 19.85
N GLU A 352 -26.57 -8.43 19.72
CA GLU A 352 -27.41 -9.63 19.80
C GLU A 352 -27.83 -9.93 21.23
N THR A 353 -26.88 -9.95 22.17
CA THR A 353 -27.17 -10.25 23.58
C THR A 353 -27.66 -9.03 24.36
N ARG A 354 -27.54 -7.83 23.79
CA ARG A 354 -27.82 -6.53 24.44
C ARG A 354 -26.98 -6.30 25.70
N GLU A 355 -25.81 -6.94 25.78
CA GLU A 355 -24.88 -6.81 26.89
C GLU A 355 -23.77 -5.81 26.58
N ARG A 356 -23.24 -5.18 27.64
CA ARG A 356 -22.08 -4.29 27.59
C ARG A 356 -20.96 -4.87 28.45
N LYS A 357 -19.77 -5.03 27.87
CA LYS A 357 -18.55 -5.44 28.58
C LYS A 357 -17.53 -4.31 28.60
N THR A 358 -16.77 -4.20 29.69
CA THR A 358 -15.65 -3.26 29.78
C THR A 358 -14.51 -3.75 28.88
N ILE A 359 -13.92 -2.86 28.08
CA ILE A 359 -12.72 -3.19 27.32
C ILE A 359 -11.57 -3.50 28.29
N GLN A 360 -10.84 -4.57 28.01
CA GLN A 360 -9.70 -4.96 28.83
C GLN A 360 -8.43 -4.33 28.27
N TYR A 361 -7.65 -3.71 29.16
CA TYR A 361 -6.34 -3.18 28.83
C TYR A 361 -5.26 -4.23 29.13
N PRO A 362 -4.19 -4.31 28.32
CA PRO A 362 -3.17 -5.31 28.54
C PRO A 362 -2.33 -5.00 29.79
N ASP A 363 -1.89 -6.03 30.50
CA ASP A 363 -1.15 -5.91 31.76
C ASP A 363 0.08 -5.00 31.66
N TRP A 364 0.82 -5.07 30.56
CA TRP A 364 2.02 -4.24 30.34
C TRP A 364 1.67 -2.74 30.34
N TRP A 365 0.53 -2.36 29.78
CA TRP A 365 0.08 -0.97 29.73
C TRP A 365 -0.36 -0.49 31.11
N LEU A 366 -1.09 -1.34 31.84
CA LEU A 366 -1.51 -1.05 33.22
C LEU A 366 -0.30 -0.87 34.15
N ARG A 367 0.73 -1.72 34.01
CA ARG A 367 1.99 -1.59 34.76
C ARG A 367 2.66 -0.23 34.52
N ILE A 368 2.77 0.19 33.25
CA ILE A 368 3.34 1.50 32.91
C ILE A 368 2.54 2.63 33.55
N ILE A 369 1.21 2.57 33.53
CA ILE A 369 0.36 3.58 34.19
C ILE A 369 0.64 3.61 35.69
N ILE A 370 0.64 2.45 36.36
CA ILE A 370 0.89 2.33 37.80
C ILE A 370 2.24 2.94 38.16
N GLU A 371 3.31 2.59 37.42
CA GLU A 371 4.67 3.08 37.65
C GLU A 371 4.79 4.59 37.38
N HIS A 372 4.29 5.06 36.23
CA HIS A 372 4.41 6.45 35.82
C HIS A 372 3.59 7.39 36.71
N GLN A 373 2.40 6.97 37.14
CA GLN A 373 1.52 7.76 38.00
C GLN A 373 1.74 7.51 39.50
N LYS A 374 2.61 6.56 39.86
CA LYS A 374 2.88 6.15 41.25
C LYS A 374 1.60 5.75 41.99
N LEU A 375 0.79 4.89 41.36
CA LEU A 375 -0.46 4.43 41.94
C LEU A 375 -0.20 3.42 43.07
N GLU A 376 -0.81 3.66 44.22
CA GLU A 376 -0.87 2.72 45.33
C GLU A 376 -2.08 1.78 45.15
N PRO A 377 -1.96 0.47 45.46
CA PRO A 377 -3.11 -0.42 45.50
C PRO A 377 -4.18 0.12 46.45
N ARG A 378 -5.44 0.03 46.04
CA ARG A 378 -6.55 0.40 46.92
C ARG A 378 -6.52 -0.50 48.16
N SER A 379 -6.56 0.09 49.35
CA SER A 379 -6.70 -0.68 50.60
C SER A 379 -7.97 -1.52 50.56
N GLU A 380 -7.90 -2.78 51.00
CA GLU A 380 -9.05 -3.69 51.17
C GLU A 380 -9.96 -3.22 52.32
N THR A 381 -10.49 -2.00 52.25
CA THR A 381 -11.58 -1.55 53.11
C THR A 381 -12.87 -1.78 52.34
N GLY A 382 -13.60 -2.80 52.78
CA GLY A 382 -14.75 -3.39 52.12
C GLY A 382 -15.83 -2.39 51.72
N HIS A 383 -16.35 -2.59 50.52
CA HIS A 383 -17.67 -2.11 50.17
C HIS A 383 -18.67 -3.19 50.59
N ASN A 384 -19.37 -2.95 51.70
CA ASN A 384 -20.68 -3.56 51.98
C ASN A 384 -21.73 -3.01 51.02
#